data_AF-A0A6A8LTK4-F1
#
_entry.id   AF-A0A6A8LTK4-F1
#
_cell.length_a   1.000
_cell.length_b   1.000
_cell.length_c   1.000
_cell.angle_alpha   90.00
_cell.angle_beta   90.00
_cell.angle_gamma   90.00
#
_symmetry.space_group_name_H-M   'P 1'
#
loop_
_entity.id
_entity.type
_entity.pdbx_description
1 polymer ?
#
loop_
_entity_poly.entity_id
_entity_poly.type
_entity_poly.pdbx_seq_one_letter_code
_entity_poly.pdbx_strand_id
1 'polypeptide(L)'
;MSEKDKELWQKIEKKACRSLKKSSEDETNKTKMTKNKSKVIDFDRVKDCYMINIKKNFKIDNDPRSIDAIFDTKDGRMVFVEFKNGKLSPKNVLEKLYDSVLINNDLLGISIGKLRQDGIFILVYNPGSAEELQNVVASNANE
;
A
#
# COMPACT_ATOMS: atom_id res chain seq x y z
N MET A 1 2.13 -8.03 -20.10
CA MET A 1 0.73 -7.61 -19.86
C MET A 1 -0.02 -7.57 -21.18
N SER A 2 -1.21 -8.17 -21.26
CA SER A 2 -2.02 -8.12 -22.49
C SER A 2 -2.62 -6.72 -22.71
N GLU A 3 -3.11 -6.42 -23.91
CA GLU A 3 -3.70 -5.10 -24.19
C GLU A 3 -4.96 -4.81 -23.36
N LYS A 4 -5.75 -5.86 -23.08
CA LYS A 4 -6.93 -5.78 -22.20
C LYS A 4 -6.55 -5.44 -20.75
N ASP A 5 -5.44 -5.97 -20.27
CA ASP A 5 -4.97 -5.72 -18.90
C ASP A 5 -4.45 -4.28 -18.76
N LYS A 6 -3.80 -3.74 -19.80
CA LYS A 6 -3.39 -2.32 -19.84
C LYS A 6 -4.58 -1.38 -19.77
N GLU A 7 -5.64 -1.65 -20.55
CA GLU A 7 -6.85 -0.83 -20.50
C GLU A 7 -7.55 -0.89 -19.14
N LEU A 8 -7.58 -2.08 -18.51
CA LEU A 8 -8.12 -2.25 -17.17
C LEU A 8 -7.31 -1.45 -16.15
N TRP A 9 -5.97 -1.58 -16.19
CA TRP A 9 -5.09 -0.84 -15.30
C TRP A 9 -5.28 0.67 -15.43
N GLN A 10 -5.31 1.23 -16.64
CA GLN A 10 -5.55 2.67 -16.86
C GLN A 10 -6.88 3.16 -16.26
N LYS A 11 -7.94 2.33 -16.34
CA LYS A 11 -9.24 2.65 -15.72
C LYS A 11 -9.16 2.64 -14.19
N ILE A 12 -8.44 1.67 -13.61
CA ILE A 12 -8.22 1.56 -12.17
C ILE A 12 -7.37 2.74 -11.68
N GLU A 13 -6.23 2.98 -12.32
CA GLU A 13 -5.28 4.05 -12.00
C GLU A 13 -5.97 5.41 -11.95
N LYS A 14 -6.77 5.73 -12.98
CA LYS A 14 -7.52 6.99 -13.04
C LYS A 14 -8.50 7.15 -11.87
N LYS A 15 -9.15 6.05 -11.43
CA LYS A 15 -10.08 6.06 -10.29
C LYS A 15 -9.37 6.07 -8.94
N ALA A 16 -8.19 5.46 -8.87
CA ALA A 16 -7.38 5.35 -7.67
C ALA A 16 -6.48 6.58 -7.44
N CYS A 17 -6.28 7.45 -8.44
CA CYS A 17 -5.47 8.66 -8.29
C CYS A 17 -6.02 9.58 -7.18
N ARG A 18 -5.23 9.77 -6.12
CA ARG A 18 -5.51 10.71 -5.01
C ARG A 18 -4.26 11.50 -4.63
N SER A 19 -4.41 12.47 -3.72
CA SER A 19 -3.26 13.14 -3.10
C SER A 19 -2.72 12.30 -1.95
N LEU A 20 -1.40 12.29 -1.71
CA LEU A 20 -0.79 11.59 -0.58
C LEU A 20 -1.41 11.98 0.78
N LYS A 21 -1.75 13.26 0.96
CA LYS A 21 -2.50 13.78 2.12
C LYS A 21 -3.82 13.04 2.38
N LYS A 22 -4.55 12.66 1.32
CA LYS A 22 -5.81 11.91 1.43
C LYS A 22 -5.56 10.43 1.70
N SER A 23 -4.50 9.85 1.11
CA SER A 23 -4.11 8.47 1.41
C SER A 23 -3.55 8.30 2.83
N SER A 24 -3.03 9.37 3.43
CA SER A 24 -2.50 9.37 4.81
C SER A 24 -3.56 9.62 5.89
N GLU A 25 -4.85 9.54 5.55
CA GLU A 25 -5.94 9.85 6.46
C GLU A 25 -6.27 8.64 7.32
N ASP A 26 -6.02 8.75 8.63
CA ASP A 26 -6.50 7.79 9.61
C ASP A 26 -8.01 8.00 9.79
N GLU A 27 -8.81 7.10 9.20
CA GLU A 27 -10.27 7.22 9.23
C GLU A 27 -10.84 7.18 10.66
N THR A 28 -10.15 6.51 11.59
CA THR A 28 -10.60 6.38 13.00
C THR A 28 -10.46 7.71 13.73
N ASN A 29 -9.33 8.38 13.56
CA ASN A 29 -9.01 9.63 14.25
C ASN A 29 -9.24 10.89 13.40
N LYS A 30 -9.70 10.71 12.15
CA LYS A 30 -9.85 11.75 11.11
C LYS A 30 -8.62 12.65 10.96
N THR A 31 -7.44 12.08 11.24
CA THR A 31 -6.18 12.83 11.28
C THR A 31 -5.37 12.52 10.02
N LYS A 32 -4.70 13.53 9.48
CA LYS A 32 -3.88 13.39 8.28
C LYS A 32 -2.42 13.42 8.66
N MET A 33 -1.66 12.39 8.31
CA MET A 33 -0.26 12.27 8.71
C MET A 33 0.70 13.10 7.83
N THR A 34 0.23 13.59 6.68
CA THR A 34 1.00 14.54 5.86
C THR A 34 0.13 15.62 5.23
N LYS A 35 0.74 16.78 4.94
CA LYS A 35 0.13 17.86 4.15
C LYS A 35 0.45 17.75 2.65
N ASN A 36 1.28 16.77 2.24
CA ASN A 36 1.75 16.62 0.87
C ASN A 36 0.60 16.32 -0.11
N LYS A 37 0.46 17.14 -1.16
CA LYS A 37 -0.62 17.04 -2.14
C LYS A 37 -0.22 16.30 -3.43
N SER A 38 0.99 15.76 -3.49
CA SER A 38 1.48 15.00 -4.64
C SER A 38 0.53 13.85 -4.98
N LYS A 39 0.35 13.59 -6.28
CA LYS A 39 -0.53 12.53 -6.75
C LYS A 39 0.12 11.17 -6.50
N VAL A 40 -0.69 10.25 -6.00
CA VAL A 40 -0.36 8.86 -5.74
C VAL A 40 -1.56 7.99 -6.10
N ILE A 41 -1.34 6.68 -6.17
CA ILE A 41 -2.39 5.69 -6.36
C ILE A 41 -2.85 5.20 -4.99
N ASP A 42 -4.12 5.43 -4.66
CA ASP A 42 -4.81 4.86 -3.50
C ASP A 42 -4.95 3.35 -3.70
N PHE A 43 -4.20 2.57 -2.92
CA PHE A 43 -4.10 1.14 -3.15
C PHE A 43 -5.26 0.35 -2.52
N ASP A 44 -5.99 0.92 -1.56
CA ASP A 44 -7.30 0.37 -1.14
C ASP A 44 -8.25 0.32 -2.34
N ARG A 45 -8.33 1.40 -3.12
CA ARG A 45 -9.16 1.42 -4.34
C ARG A 45 -8.69 0.43 -5.41
N VAL A 46 -7.37 0.24 -5.56
CA VAL A 46 -6.82 -0.75 -6.47
C VAL A 46 -7.26 -2.15 -6.05
N LYS A 47 -7.06 -2.49 -4.78
CA LYS A 47 -7.51 -3.75 -4.18
C LYS A 47 -9.01 -3.97 -4.39
N ASP A 48 -9.86 -2.97 -4.11
CA ASP A 48 -11.31 -3.12 -4.25
C ASP A 48 -11.69 -3.44 -5.71
N CYS A 49 -11.09 -2.73 -6.67
CA CYS A 49 -11.33 -2.99 -8.10
C CYS A 49 -10.85 -4.39 -8.51
N TYR A 50 -9.70 -4.82 -8.00
CA TYR A 50 -9.15 -6.15 -8.23
C TYR A 50 -10.07 -7.24 -7.67
N MET A 51 -10.52 -7.10 -6.42
CA MET A 51 -11.38 -8.09 -5.75
C MET A 51 -12.75 -8.21 -6.40
N ILE A 52 -13.33 -7.11 -6.91
CA ILE A 52 -14.56 -7.17 -7.71
C ILE A 52 -14.40 -8.10 -8.92
N ASN A 53 -13.21 -8.12 -9.55
CA ASN A 53 -12.98 -8.99 -10.69
C ASN A 53 -12.79 -10.46 -10.26
N ILE A 54 -12.01 -10.71 -9.21
CA ILE A 54 -11.76 -12.07 -8.69
C ILE A 54 -13.06 -12.72 -8.19
N LYS A 55 -13.88 -11.99 -7.44
CA LYS A 55 -15.14 -12.50 -6.85
C LYS A 55 -16.20 -12.89 -7.88
N LYS A 56 -16.04 -12.54 -9.17
CA LYS A 56 -16.92 -13.03 -10.24
C LYS A 56 -16.71 -14.51 -10.54
N ASN A 57 -15.49 -14.99 -10.35
CA ASN A 57 -15.08 -16.35 -10.72
C ASN A 57 -14.84 -17.24 -9.50
N PHE A 58 -14.59 -16.65 -8.33
CA PHE A 58 -14.22 -17.36 -7.11
C PHE A 58 -15.06 -16.89 -5.92
N LYS A 59 -15.46 -17.82 -5.06
CA LYS A 59 -16.08 -17.50 -3.76
C LYS A 59 -14.98 -17.22 -2.74
N ILE A 60 -14.78 -15.95 -2.43
CA ILE A 60 -13.77 -15.49 -1.47
C ILE A 60 -14.48 -14.70 -0.37
N ASP A 61 -14.35 -15.18 0.86
CA ASP A 61 -15.02 -14.61 2.04
C ASP A 61 -14.15 -13.59 2.79
N ASN A 62 -12.83 -13.62 2.60
CA ASN A 62 -11.89 -12.70 3.23
C ASN A 62 -11.13 -11.90 2.18
N ASP A 63 -11.26 -10.57 2.25
CA ASP A 63 -10.52 -9.70 1.37
C ASP A 63 -9.07 -9.53 1.85
N PRO A 64 -8.10 -9.47 0.92
CA PRO A 64 -6.72 -9.16 1.26
C PRO A 64 -6.63 -7.78 1.90
N ARG A 65 -5.54 -7.52 2.61
CA ARG A 65 -5.23 -6.18 3.09
C ARG A 65 -4.50 -5.39 2.01
N SER A 66 -4.39 -4.10 2.24
CA SER A 66 -3.73 -3.16 1.33
C SER A 66 -2.92 -2.15 2.12
N ILE A 67 -1.81 -1.75 1.51
CA ILE A 67 -1.09 -0.54 1.85
C ILE A 67 -1.88 0.70 1.42
N ASP A 68 -1.50 1.88 1.87
CA ASP A 68 -2.28 3.09 1.60
C ASP A 68 -2.00 3.71 0.23
N ALA A 69 -0.73 3.72 -0.21
CA ALA A 69 -0.36 4.41 -1.46
C ALA A 69 0.79 3.78 -2.26
N ILE A 70 0.69 3.86 -3.59
CA ILE A 70 1.79 3.58 -4.52
C ILE A 70 2.11 4.80 -5.38
N PHE A 71 3.38 4.99 -5.69
CA PHE A 71 3.81 5.91 -6.75
C PHE A 71 5.15 5.48 -7.35
N ASP A 72 5.44 5.94 -8.56
CA ASP A 72 6.73 5.72 -9.21
C ASP A 72 7.70 6.88 -8.97
N THR A 73 8.96 6.56 -8.80
CA THR A 73 10.06 7.53 -8.80
C THR A 73 10.42 7.94 -10.23
N LYS A 74 11.20 9.02 -10.38
CA LYS A 74 11.66 9.50 -11.70
C LYS A 74 12.53 8.47 -12.45
N ASP A 75 13.25 7.63 -11.72
CA ASP A 75 14.07 6.53 -12.25
C ASP A 75 13.27 5.23 -12.48
N GLY A 76 11.94 5.26 -12.31
CA GLY A 76 11.05 4.13 -12.62
C GLY A 76 10.97 3.05 -11.55
N ARG A 77 11.41 3.35 -10.32
CA ARG A 77 11.23 2.45 -9.17
C ARG A 77 9.85 2.64 -8.56
N MET A 78 9.29 1.54 -8.05
CA MET A 78 7.96 1.53 -7.47
C MET A 78 8.03 1.68 -5.95
N VAL A 79 7.32 2.68 -5.42
CA VAL A 79 7.29 2.98 -3.99
C VAL A 79 5.95 2.58 -3.39
N PHE A 80 5.98 1.71 -2.39
CA PHE A 80 4.85 1.29 -1.56
C PHE A 80 4.91 2.05 -0.24
N VAL A 81 3.82 2.71 0.14
CA VAL A 81 3.73 3.51 1.36
C VAL A 81 2.60 3.00 2.26
N GLU A 82 2.95 2.73 3.51
CA GLU A 82 2.01 2.46 4.59
C GLU A 82 2.16 3.56 5.66
N PHE A 83 1.06 4.17 6.05
CA PHE A 83 0.94 5.12 7.13
C PHE A 83 0.43 4.39 8.37
N LYS A 84 1.13 4.58 9.50
CA LYS A 84 0.68 4.02 10.77
C LYS A 84 0.66 5.05 11.88
N ASN A 85 -0.53 5.24 12.45
CA ASN A 85 -0.77 6.10 13.61
C ASN A 85 -1.04 5.25 14.86
N GLY A 86 -0.39 5.57 15.98
CA GLY A 86 -0.48 4.84 17.26
C GLY A 86 0.22 3.48 17.23
N LYS A 87 -0.39 2.46 17.85
CA LYS A 87 0.26 1.16 18.05
C LYS A 87 0.70 0.49 16.75
N LEU A 88 2.00 0.22 16.62
CA LEU A 88 2.58 -0.54 15.50
C LEU A 88 2.44 -2.06 15.72
N SER A 89 2.01 -2.78 14.69
CA SER A 89 2.07 -4.24 14.62
C SER A 89 2.88 -4.63 13.40
N PRO A 90 4.14 -5.07 13.55
CA PRO A 90 4.98 -5.48 12.42
C PRO A 90 4.32 -6.54 11.55
N LYS A 91 3.64 -7.51 12.18
CA LYS A 91 2.87 -8.55 11.48
C LYS A 91 1.80 -7.96 10.56
N ASN A 92 1.04 -6.96 11.03
CA ASN A 92 -0.02 -6.35 10.23
C ASN A 92 0.54 -5.55 9.05
N VAL A 93 1.67 -4.86 9.27
CA VAL A 93 2.37 -4.10 8.20
C VAL A 93 2.91 -5.06 7.14
N LEU A 94 3.53 -6.17 7.55
CA LEU A 94 4.02 -7.19 6.62
C LEU A 94 2.88 -7.86 5.84
N GLU A 95 1.76 -8.18 6.49
CA GLU A 95 0.57 -8.75 5.83
C GLU A 95 0.03 -7.79 4.76
N LYS A 96 -0.15 -6.51 5.10
CA LYS A 96 -0.54 -5.47 4.13
C LYS A 96 0.43 -5.38 2.96
N LEU A 97 1.74 -5.41 3.22
CA LEU A 97 2.75 -5.35 2.18
C LEU A 97 2.69 -6.59 1.27
N TYR A 98 2.64 -7.79 1.83
CA TYR A 98 2.60 -9.03 1.06
C TYR A 98 1.38 -9.10 0.16
N ASP A 99 0.20 -8.84 0.71
CA ASP A 99 -1.05 -8.83 -0.07
C ASP A 99 -0.97 -7.80 -1.19
N SER A 100 -0.42 -6.60 -0.90
CA SER A 100 -0.30 -5.54 -1.89
C SER A 100 0.67 -5.88 -3.01
N VAL A 101 1.79 -6.52 -2.69
CA VAL A 101 2.76 -7.00 -3.66
C VAL A 101 2.15 -8.07 -4.56
N LEU A 102 1.38 -9.01 -4.01
CA LEU A 102 0.72 -10.04 -4.79
C LEU A 102 -0.30 -9.45 -5.77
N ILE A 103 -1.16 -8.55 -5.30
CA ILE A 103 -2.15 -7.85 -6.15
C ILE A 103 -1.45 -7.06 -7.25
N ASN A 104 -0.44 -6.26 -6.90
CA ASN A 104 0.27 -5.42 -7.85
C ASN A 104 1.00 -6.24 -8.92
N ASN A 105 1.67 -7.31 -8.50
CA ASN A 105 2.45 -8.14 -9.41
C ASN A 105 1.57 -8.93 -10.38
N ASP A 106 0.41 -9.41 -9.92
CA ASP A 106 -0.58 -10.05 -10.79
C ASP A 106 -1.13 -9.04 -11.82
N LEU A 107 -1.55 -7.86 -11.35
CA LEU A 107 -2.08 -6.80 -12.21
C LEU A 107 -1.08 -6.34 -13.28
N LEU A 108 0.19 -6.18 -12.94
CA LEU A 108 1.21 -5.61 -13.82
C LEU A 108 2.05 -6.67 -14.55
N GLY A 109 1.91 -7.94 -14.18
CA GLY A 109 2.76 -9.02 -14.67
C GLY A 109 4.23 -8.87 -14.26
N ILE A 110 4.49 -8.32 -13.07
CA ILE A 110 5.84 -8.10 -12.53
C ILE A 110 6.27 -9.34 -11.72
N SER A 111 7.49 -9.82 -11.92
CA SER A 111 8.01 -10.91 -11.12
C SER A 111 8.45 -10.42 -9.73
N ILE A 112 8.36 -11.30 -8.73
CA ILE A 112 8.89 -11.02 -7.38
C ILE A 112 10.38 -10.69 -7.41
N GLY A 113 11.14 -11.31 -8.32
CA GLY A 113 12.57 -11.04 -8.51
C GLY A 113 12.85 -9.60 -8.94
N LYS A 114 12.04 -9.07 -9.87
CA LYS A 114 12.15 -7.67 -10.32
C LYS A 114 11.80 -6.71 -9.19
N LEU A 115 10.72 -6.98 -8.47
CA LEU A 115 10.31 -6.13 -7.35
C LEU A 115 11.35 -6.10 -6.22
N ARG A 116 12.07 -7.19 -5.97
CA ARG A 116 13.15 -7.22 -4.97
C ARG A 116 14.31 -6.28 -5.32
N GLN A 117 14.54 -6.00 -6.60
CA GLN A 117 15.61 -5.11 -7.07
C GLN A 117 15.18 -3.65 -7.06
N ASP A 118 13.94 -3.36 -7.48
CA ASP A 118 13.50 -1.99 -7.77
C ASP A 118 12.41 -1.46 -6.84
N GLY A 119 11.83 -2.33 -6.00
CA GLY A 119 10.77 -1.99 -5.07
C GLY A 119 11.31 -1.25 -3.85
N ILE A 120 10.62 -0.20 -3.45
CA ILE A 120 10.90 0.57 -2.24
C ILE A 120 9.69 0.48 -1.33
N PHE A 121 9.89 0.07 -0.08
CA PHE A 121 8.84 0.12 0.94
C PHE A 121 9.14 1.23 1.94
N ILE A 122 8.16 2.09 2.20
CA ILE A 122 8.23 3.17 3.17
C ILE A 122 7.10 3.00 4.19
N LEU A 123 7.48 2.79 5.45
CA LEU A 123 6.56 2.90 6.57
C LEU A 123 6.67 4.30 7.18
N VAL A 124 5.58 5.06 7.14
CA VAL A 124 5.49 6.37 7.80
C VAL A 124 4.80 6.18 9.14
N TYR A 125 5.58 6.22 10.21
CA TYR A 125 5.11 5.91 11.54
C TYR A 125 4.95 7.14 12.43
N ASN A 126 3.74 7.33 12.98
CA ASN A 126 3.47 8.23 14.09
C ASN A 126 3.03 7.42 15.31
N PRO A 127 3.88 7.26 16.34
CA PRO A 127 3.57 6.45 17.52
C PRO A 127 2.54 7.09 18.46
N GLY A 128 2.22 8.38 18.31
CA GLY A 128 1.26 9.05 19.19
C GLY A 128 1.73 9.28 20.64
N SER A 129 2.69 8.50 21.15
CA SER A 129 3.32 8.67 22.46
C SER A 129 4.83 8.35 22.42
N ALA A 130 5.58 8.91 23.38
CA ALA A 130 7.01 8.62 23.53
C ALA A 130 7.26 7.17 24.00
N GLU A 131 6.35 6.62 24.80
CA GLU A 131 6.41 5.24 25.29
C GLU A 131 6.29 4.22 24.15
N GLU A 132 5.35 4.43 23.23
CA GLU A 132 5.23 3.58 22.03
C GLU A 132 6.48 3.66 21.15
N LEU A 133 7.08 4.84 21.04
CA LEU A 133 8.33 5.06 20.32
C LEU A 133 9.49 4.26 20.94
N GLN A 134 9.61 4.27 22.26
CA GLN A 134 10.63 3.50 22.99
C GLN A 134 10.44 2.00 22.83
N ASN A 135 9.20 1.50 22.86
CA ASN A 135 8.90 0.08 22.65
C ASN A 135 9.36 -0.42 21.27
N VAL A 136 9.15 0.38 20.22
CA VAL A 136 9.60 0.04 18.85
C VAL A 136 11.12 0.07 18.73
N VAL A 137 11.79 1.03 19.35
CA VAL A 137 13.27 1.11 19.32
C VAL A 137 13.90 -0.05 20.11
N ALA A 138 13.33 -0.40 21.26
CA ALA A 138 13.81 -1.50 22.09
C ALA A 138 13.64 -2.88 21.41
N SER A 139 12.57 -3.09 20.63
CA SER A 139 12.41 -4.33 19.87
C SER A 139 13.45 -4.48 18.75
N ASN A 140 13.84 -3.38 18.10
CA ASN A 140 14.81 -3.41 16.99
C ASN A 140 16.27 -3.53 17.46
N ALA A 141 16.57 -3.21 18.73
CA ALA A 141 17.91 -3.35 19.29
C ALA A 141 18.25 -4.80 19.70
N ASN A 142 17.26 -5.70 19.66
CA ASN A 142 17.39 -7.10 20.06
C ASN A 142 17.29 -8.08 18.86
N GLU A 143 17.25 -7.58 17.63
CA GLU A 143 17.39 -8.34 16.37
C GLU A 143 18.79 -8.14 15.77
#